data_AF-A0A5J5BT20-F1
#
_entry.id   AF-A0A5J5BT20-F1
#
_cell.length_a   1.000
_cell.length_b   1.000
_cell.length_c   1.000
_cell.angle_alpha   90.00
_cell.angle_beta   90.00
_cell.angle_gamma   90.00
#
_symmetry.space_group_name_H-M   'P 1'
#
loop_
_entity.id
_entity.type
_entity.pdbx_description
1 polymer ?
#
loop_
_entity_poly.entity_id
_entity_poly.type
_entity_poly.pdbx_seq_one_letter_code
_entity_poly.pdbx_strand_id
1 'polypeptide(L)'
;MSEYMARTLFFTSLLYRTTTEHKRAVAEFCGNVELCRLTEQVVFSDPYKVSEYNHWTSPYLDRDAEAVRNDNILKLEVAELKSMFCERAQALIHGDLHTGSVMVTHDSTQVIDPEFAYYGPMGFDVGAFLGNLILAFFAQDGHADEGNDRKAYKEWILRTLEDTWNLFHKKFTALWDEHKDGSGEAYLPAIYNNSELQLLVKQKFMKDLFHDSLGFGAAKMIRRIVGVAHVADFESITDASKRAVCERRALDFAKVLLKERRKFQAITEVVLAIQKLHA
;
A
#
# COMPACT_ATOMS: atom_id res chain seq x y z
N MET A 1 -5.64 -6.05 -11.59
CA MET A 1 -5.41 -5.14 -10.44
C MET A 1 -5.33 -3.66 -10.81
N SER A 2 -4.45 -3.22 -11.73
CA SER A 2 -4.37 -1.79 -12.12
C SER A 2 -5.70 -1.19 -12.58
N GLU A 3 -6.50 -1.95 -13.36
CA GLU A 3 -7.84 -1.55 -13.78
C GLU A 3 -8.80 -1.38 -12.59
N TYR A 4 -8.85 -2.40 -11.72
CA TYR A 4 -9.70 -2.40 -10.53
C TYR A 4 -9.44 -1.14 -9.69
N MET A 5 -8.18 -0.91 -9.30
CA MET A 5 -7.80 0.24 -8.48
C MET A 5 -8.08 1.56 -9.19
N ALA A 6 -7.80 1.67 -10.50
CA ALA A 6 -8.07 2.89 -11.25
C ALA A 6 -9.56 3.25 -11.21
N ARG A 7 -10.44 2.29 -11.50
CA ARG A 7 -11.89 2.52 -11.53
C ARG A 7 -12.46 2.76 -10.14
N THR A 8 -12.19 1.89 -9.17
CA THR A 8 -12.81 1.98 -7.84
C THR A 8 -12.42 3.27 -7.13
N LEU A 9 -11.15 3.67 -7.21
CA LEU A 9 -10.67 4.90 -6.58
C LEU A 9 -11.12 6.15 -7.34
N PHE A 10 -11.06 6.16 -8.68
CA PHE A 10 -11.44 7.33 -9.47
C PHE A 10 -12.93 7.68 -9.33
N PHE A 11 -13.82 6.72 -9.60
CA PHE A 11 -15.27 6.94 -9.64
C PHE A 11 -15.91 7.19 -8.27
N THR A 12 -15.17 6.95 -7.18
CA THR A 12 -15.64 7.23 -5.82
C THR A 12 -15.00 8.47 -5.19
N SER A 13 -14.14 9.17 -5.95
CA SER A 13 -13.47 10.39 -5.52
C SER A 13 -14.15 11.68 -5.99
N LEU A 14 -13.70 12.82 -5.47
CA LEU A 14 -14.10 14.16 -5.92
C LEU A 14 -13.61 14.52 -7.33
N LEU A 15 -12.79 13.67 -7.98
CA LEU A 15 -12.48 13.81 -9.41
C LEU A 15 -13.68 13.47 -10.29
N TYR A 16 -14.64 12.71 -9.77
CA TYR A 16 -15.84 12.27 -10.49
C TYR A 16 -17.14 12.72 -9.80
N ARG A 17 -17.19 12.64 -8.47
CA ARG A 17 -18.38 12.96 -7.68
C ARG A 17 -18.48 14.45 -7.36
N THR A 18 -19.73 14.90 -7.21
CA THR A 18 -20.01 16.16 -6.53
C THR A 18 -19.70 16.04 -5.03
N THR A 19 -19.41 17.16 -4.38
CA THR A 19 -19.20 17.21 -2.92
C THR A 19 -20.44 16.81 -2.14
N THR A 20 -21.65 16.98 -2.70
CA THR A 20 -22.89 16.52 -2.07
C THR A 20 -22.98 15.00 -2.02
N GLU A 21 -22.73 14.32 -3.15
CA GLU A 21 -22.70 12.86 -3.22
C GLU A 21 -21.57 12.28 -2.37
N HIS A 22 -20.40 12.93 -2.39
CA HIS A 22 -19.25 12.54 -1.59
C HIS A 22 -19.55 12.61 -0.10
N LYS A 23 -20.07 13.74 0.40
CA LYS A 23 -20.43 13.91 1.82
C LYS A 23 -21.50 12.93 2.28
N ARG A 24 -22.51 12.64 1.44
CA ARG A 24 -23.54 11.64 1.73
C ARG A 24 -22.91 10.25 1.90
N ALA A 25 -22.05 9.86 0.98
CA ALA A 25 -21.39 8.56 1.02
C ALA A 25 -20.39 8.47 2.20
N VAL A 26 -19.66 9.53 2.52
CA VAL A 26 -18.83 9.60 3.73
C VAL A 26 -19.67 9.34 4.97
N ALA A 27 -20.82 10.01 5.12
CA ALA A 27 -21.70 9.84 6.28
C ALA A 27 -22.21 8.39 6.43
N GLU A 28 -22.54 7.71 5.33
CA GLU A 28 -22.91 6.29 5.33
C GLU A 28 -21.76 5.40 5.84
N PHE A 29 -20.57 5.57 5.29
CA PHE A 29 -19.41 4.74 5.61
C PHE A 29 -18.73 5.07 6.93
N CYS A 30 -19.05 6.20 7.57
CA CYS A 30 -18.68 6.44 8.97
C CYS A 30 -19.22 5.37 9.92
N GLY A 31 -20.27 4.63 9.53
CA GLY A 31 -20.78 3.48 10.29
C GLY A 31 -19.78 2.33 10.44
N ASN A 32 -18.75 2.23 9.58
CA ASN A 32 -17.74 1.17 9.62
C ASN A 32 -16.59 1.44 10.62
N VAL A 33 -16.87 2.21 11.67
CA VAL A 33 -15.88 2.75 12.60
C VAL A 33 -15.07 1.67 13.33
N GLU A 34 -15.68 0.54 13.70
CA GLU A 34 -14.98 -0.50 14.47
C GLU A 34 -13.87 -1.18 13.66
N LEU A 35 -14.09 -1.42 12.37
CA LEU A 35 -13.05 -1.97 11.47
C LEU A 35 -11.96 -0.93 11.17
N CYS A 36 -12.32 0.35 11.07
CA CYS A 36 -11.34 1.43 11.02
C CYS A 36 -10.47 1.45 12.28
N ARG A 37 -11.08 1.36 13.47
CA ARG A 37 -10.36 1.35 14.77
C ARG A 37 -9.42 0.16 14.91
N LEU A 38 -9.83 -1.03 14.44
CA LEU A 38 -8.96 -2.20 14.39
C LEU A 38 -7.71 -1.88 13.55
N THR A 39 -7.90 -1.30 12.36
CA THR A 39 -6.80 -0.91 11.47
C THR A 39 -5.90 0.17 12.09
N GLU A 40 -6.48 1.20 12.71
CA GLU A 40 -5.77 2.26 13.46
C GLU A 40 -4.85 1.69 14.53
N GLN A 41 -5.30 0.63 15.21
CA GLN A 41 -4.49 -0.07 16.19
C GLN A 41 -3.39 -0.91 15.53
N VAL A 42 -3.75 -1.89 14.70
CA VAL A 42 -2.82 -2.95 14.29
C VAL A 42 -1.87 -2.54 13.18
N VAL A 43 -2.22 -1.54 12.36
CA VAL A 43 -1.34 -1.03 11.30
C VAL A 43 -0.52 0.15 11.80
N PHE A 44 -1.14 1.07 12.52
CA PHE A 44 -0.57 2.39 12.79
C PHE A 44 -0.09 2.60 14.23
N SER A 45 -0.35 1.67 15.15
CA SER A 45 -0.04 1.87 16.58
C SER A 45 0.81 0.76 17.16
N ASP A 46 0.31 -0.48 17.11
CA ASP A 46 0.90 -1.60 17.84
C ASP A 46 2.37 -1.91 17.46
N PRO A 47 2.78 -1.96 16.17
CA PRO A 47 4.17 -2.20 15.79
C PRO A 47 5.19 -1.21 16.40
N TYR A 48 4.74 -0.02 16.81
CA TYR A 48 5.58 1.09 17.24
C TYR A 48 5.61 1.29 18.76
N LYS A 49 5.03 0.34 19.52
CA LYS A 49 5.06 0.30 20.99
C LYS A 49 5.25 -1.14 21.49
N VAL A 50 5.42 -1.29 22.80
CA VAL A 50 5.23 -2.60 23.43
C VAL A 50 3.73 -2.90 23.42
N SER A 51 3.36 -4.07 22.91
CA SER A 51 1.99 -4.55 22.82
C SER A 51 1.98 -6.05 23.08
N GLU A 52 1.02 -6.53 23.87
CA GLU A 52 0.85 -7.97 24.13
C GLU A 52 0.43 -8.75 22.86
N TYR A 53 -0.16 -8.05 21.88
CA TYR A 53 -0.59 -8.63 20.61
C TYR A 53 0.54 -8.81 19.60
N ASN A 54 1.65 -8.08 19.77
CA ASN A 54 2.76 -8.16 18.82
C ASN A 54 3.50 -9.49 19.00
N HIS A 55 3.82 -10.12 17.88
CA HIS A 55 4.74 -11.24 17.83
C HIS A 55 5.61 -11.16 16.58
N TRP A 56 6.74 -11.85 16.63
CA TRP A 56 7.74 -11.92 15.56
C TRP A 56 8.52 -13.23 15.72
N THR A 57 9.34 -13.59 14.72
CA THR A 57 10.23 -14.76 14.80
C THR A 57 11.34 -14.55 15.85
N SER A 58 11.04 -14.88 17.10
CA SER A 58 11.92 -14.74 18.27
C SER A 58 12.82 -15.98 18.45
N PRO A 59 14.06 -15.85 18.95
CA PRO A 59 14.74 -14.61 19.36
C PRO A 59 15.34 -13.80 18.20
N TYR A 60 15.22 -14.32 16.98
CA TYR A 60 15.97 -13.82 15.84
C TYR A 60 15.68 -12.35 15.50
N LEU A 61 14.44 -11.88 15.67
CA LEU A 61 14.00 -10.51 15.35
C LEU A 61 13.79 -9.60 16.57
N ASP A 62 14.21 -9.99 17.78
CA ASP A 62 13.96 -9.21 19.00
C ASP A 62 14.54 -7.78 18.90
N ARG A 63 15.78 -7.66 18.40
CA ARG A 63 16.45 -6.37 18.18
C ARG A 63 15.79 -5.57 17.06
N ASP A 64 15.26 -6.24 16.04
CA ASP A 64 14.59 -5.59 14.92
C ASP A 64 13.26 -4.97 15.36
N ALA A 65 12.46 -5.72 16.14
CA ALA A 65 11.23 -5.21 16.75
C ALA A 65 11.53 -4.07 17.74
N GLU A 66 12.64 -4.15 18.48
CA GLU A 66 13.11 -3.05 19.34
C GLU A 66 13.47 -1.80 18.54
N ALA A 67 14.20 -1.96 17.44
CA ALA A 67 14.57 -0.85 16.58
C ALA A 67 13.33 -0.14 16.00
N VAL A 68 12.28 -0.87 15.59
CA VAL A 68 11.03 -0.29 15.08
C VAL A 68 10.38 0.63 16.13
N ARG A 69 10.19 0.12 17.36
CA ARG A 69 9.55 0.91 18.43
C ARG A 69 10.46 1.98 19.06
N ASN A 70 11.74 2.04 18.71
CA ASN A 70 12.67 3.07 19.18
C ASN A 70 13.09 4.07 18.08
N ASP A 71 12.67 3.88 16.82
CA ASP A 71 12.97 4.80 15.71
C ASP A 71 12.00 5.99 15.71
N ASN A 72 12.49 7.16 16.12
CA ASN A 72 11.69 8.39 16.20
C ASN A 72 11.23 8.89 14.82
N ILE A 73 12.04 8.72 13.77
CA ILE A 73 11.67 9.17 12.42
C ILE A 73 10.60 8.24 11.85
N LEU A 74 10.71 6.93 12.10
CA LEU A 74 9.69 5.97 11.71
C LEU A 74 8.33 6.28 12.37
N LYS A 75 8.35 6.62 13.67
CA LYS A 75 7.15 7.03 14.43
C LYS A 75 6.52 8.33 13.91
N LEU A 76 7.34 9.30 13.52
CA LEU A 76 6.87 10.54 12.90
C LEU A 76 6.11 10.25 11.61
N GLU A 77 6.71 9.46 10.72
CA GLU A 77 6.12 9.16 9.41
C GLU A 77 4.85 8.32 9.52
N VAL A 78 4.79 7.34 10.43
CA VAL A 78 3.54 6.58 10.63
C VAL A 78 2.45 7.41 11.28
N ALA A 79 2.78 8.39 12.12
CA ALA A 79 1.79 9.30 12.69
C ALA A 79 1.13 10.17 11.61
N GLU A 80 1.89 10.68 10.64
CA GLU A 80 1.34 11.42 9.49
C GLU A 80 0.37 10.55 8.67
N LEU A 81 0.77 9.30 8.39
CA LEU A 81 -0.08 8.35 7.68
C LEU A 81 -1.33 7.97 8.48
N LYS A 82 -1.22 7.83 9.81
CA LYS A 82 -2.36 7.56 10.69
C LYS A 82 -3.36 8.71 10.67
N SER A 83 -2.89 9.95 10.79
CA SER A 83 -3.76 11.13 10.65
C SER A 83 -4.44 11.15 9.29
N MET A 84 -3.70 10.90 8.20
CA MET A 84 -4.30 10.82 6.87
C MET A 84 -5.37 9.71 6.78
N PHE A 85 -5.12 8.54 7.36
CA PHE A 85 -6.09 7.44 7.41
C PHE A 85 -7.37 7.83 8.15
N CYS A 86 -7.24 8.47 9.32
CA CYS A 86 -8.39 8.86 10.14
C CYS A 86 -9.17 10.08 9.59
N GLU A 87 -8.52 10.98 8.86
CA GLU A 87 -9.07 12.31 8.55
C GLU A 87 -9.42 12.50 7.07
N ARG A 88 -8.69 11.85 6.15
CA ARG A 88 -8.77 12.15 4.71
C ARG A 88 -9.76 11.23 3.97
N ALA A 89 -11.00 11.71 3.82
CA ALA A 89 -12.02 11.07 2.98
C ALA A 89 -11.76 11.29 1.47
N GLN A 90 -10.83 10.54 0.87
CA GLN A 90 -10.39 10.75 -0.52
C GLN A 90 -11.19 9.96 -1.55
N ALA A 91 -11.45 8.67 -1.30
CA ALA A 91 -12.20 7.75 -2.14
C ALA A 91 -12.80 6.64 -1.27
N LEU A 92 -13.75 5.87 -1.81
CA LEU A 92 -14.20 4.64 -1.16
C LEU A 92 -13.14 3.56 -1.41
N ILE A 93 -12.30 3.31 -0.40
CA ILE A 93 -11.25 2.31 -0.46
C ILE A 93 -11.79 0.95 -0.04
N HIS A 94 -11.13 -0.13 -0.47
CA HIS A 94 -11.38 -1.50 -0.06
C HIS A 94 -10.99 -1.74 1.41
N GLY A 95 -9.91 -1.11 1.89
CA GLY A 95 -9.52 -1.11 3.31
C GLY A 95 -8.65 -2.29 3.74
N ASP A 96 -8.72 -3.45 3.08
CA ASP A 96 -7.70 -4.50 3.28
C ASP A 96 -7.25 -5.20 1.99
N LEU A 97 -6.86 -4.41 0.98
CA LEU A 97 -6.48 -4.92 -0.36
C LEU A 97 -5.09 -5.58 -0.40
N HIS A 98 -4.86 -6.62 0.38
CA HIS A 98 -3.65 -7.44 0.31
C HIS A 98 -3.80 -8.62 -0.66
N THR A 99 -2.73 -9.38 -0.90
CA THR A 99 -2.73 -10.53 -1.84
C THR A 99 -3.72 -11.64 -1.44
N GLY A 100 -4.00 -11.82 -0.15
CA GLY A 100 -5.06 -12.72 0.33
C GLY A 100 -6.49 -12.29 -0.03
N SER A 101 -6.71 -11.04 -0.43
CA SER A 101 -8.03 -10.49 -0.81
C SER A 101 -8.20 -10.45 -2.34
N VAL A 102 -7.35 -11.21 -3.06
CA VAL A 102 -7.40 -11.35 -4.51
C VAL A 102 -7.36 -12.83 -4.86
N MET A 103 -8.43 -13.33 -5.46
CA MET A 103 -8.50 -14.68 -6.01
C MET A 103 -8.12 -14.65 -7.48
N VAL A 104 -7.29 -15.61 -7.91
CA VAL A 104 -6.75 -15.65 -9.26
C VAL A 104 -6.87 -17.02 -9.92
N THR A 105 -7.05 -16.98 -11.22
CA THR A 105 -6.72 -18.08 -12.14
C THR A 105 -5.75 -17.52 -13.19
N HIS A 106 -5.46 -18.27 -14.25
CA HIS A 106 -4.57 -17.77 -15.31
C HIS A 106 -5.15 -16.57 -16.08
N ASP A 107 -6.47 -16.43 -16.15
CA ASP A 107 -7.19 -15.44 -16.97
C ASP A 107 -8.25 -14.64 -16.20
N SER A 108 -8.50 -14.95 -14.92
CA SER A 108 -9.42 -14.21 -14.05
C SER A 108 -8.73 -13.67 -12.79
N THR A 109 -9.05 -12.44 -12.42
CA THR A 109 -8.61 -11.78 -11.19
C THR A 109 -9.82 -11.16 -10.49
N GLN A 110 -10.14 -11.64 -9.30
CA GLN A 110 -11.33 -11.22 -8.53
C GLN A 110 -10.88 -10.66 -7.18
N VAL A 111 -11.28 -9.42 -6.89
CA VAL A 111 -11.07 -8.81 -5.57
C VAL A 111 -12.26 -9.18 -4.70
N ILE A 112 -11.99 -9.62 -3.48
CA ILE A 112 -12.98 -10.07 -2.51
C ILE A 112 -12.76 -9.37 -1.17
N ASP A 113 -13.73 -9.48 -0.27
CA ASP A 113 -13.62 -9.07 1.13
C ASP A 113 -13.41 -7.55 1.40
N PRO A 114 -14.25 -6.67 0.84
CA PRO A 114 -14.17 -5.23 1.10
C PRO A 114 -14.83 -4.84 2.44
N GLU A 115 -14.75 -5.69 3.48
CA GLU A 115 -15.44 -5.42 4.75
C GLU A 115 -14.88 -4.18 5.47
N PHE A 116 -13.59 -3.88 5.29
CA PHE A 116 -12.92 -2.69 5.83
C PHE A 116 -13.19 -1.41 5.02
N ALA A 117 -14.11 -1.45 4.05
CA ALA A 117 -14.33 -0.33 3.15
C ALA A 117 -14.84 0.91 3.91
N TYR A 118 -14.22 2.04 3.64
CA TYR A 118 -14.67 3.36 4.10
C TYR A 118 -14.12 4.46 3.20
N TYR A 119 -14.53 5.70 3.44
CA TYR A 119 -13.95 6.84 2.74
C TYR A 119 -12.59 7.23 3.35
N GLY A 120 -11.51 6.76 2.73
CA GLY A 120 -10.14 6.93 3.20
C GLY A 120 -9.16 7.34 2.10
N PRO A 121 -7.85 7.38 2.40
CA PRO A 121 -6.83 7.76 1.43
C PRO A 121 -6.57 6.64 0.40
N MET A 122 -6.59 6.99 -0.88
CA MET A 122 -6.41 6.07 -2.01
C MET A 122 -5.10 5.26 -1.93
N GLY A 123 -4.04 5.90 -1.42
CA GLY A 123 -2.74 5.25 -1.25
C GLY A 123 -2.77 4.06 -0.30
N PHE A 124 -3.80 3.94 0.56
CA PHE A 124 -3.92 2.80 1.47
C PHE A 124 -4.16 1.48 0.73
N ASP A 125 -5.06 1.47 -0.26
CA ASP A 125 -5.34 0.29 -1.09
C ASP A 125 -4.16 -0.04 -2.02
N VAL A 126 -3.68 0.98 -2.74
CA VAL A 126 -2.55 0.80 -3.66
C VAL A 126 -1.31 0.32 -2.90
N GLY A 127 -1.05 0.94 -1.75
CA GLY A 127 0.03 0.55 -0.85
C GLY A 127 -0.14 -0.84 -0.27
N ALA A 128 -1.35 -1.22 0.17
CA ALA A 128 -1.59 -2.58 0.67
C ALA A 128 -1.27 -3.63 -0.39
N PHE A 129 -1.71 -3.43 -1.64
CA PHE A 129 -1.46 -4.39 -2.70
C PHE A 129 0.03 -4.45 -3.07
N LEU A 130 0.64 -3.30 -3.37
CA LEU A 130 2.06 -3.22 -3.74
C LEU A 130 2.97 -3.72 -2.60
N GLY A 131 2.69 -3.33 -1.35
CA GLY A 131 3.44 -3.76 -0.18
C GLY A 131 3.43 -5.28 0.00
N ASN A 132 2.30 -5.95 -0.25
CA ASN A 132 2.23 -7.42 -0.17
C ASN A 132 2.94 -8.11 -1.34
N LEU A 133 3.00 -7.51 -2.54
CA LEU A 133 3.89 -8.01 -3.61
C LEU A 133 5.36 -7.92 -3.19
N ILE A 134 5.74 -6.87 -2.47
CA ILE A 134 7.11 -6.71 -1.95
C ILE A 134 7.39 -7.74 -0.84
N LEU A 135 6.45 -8.03 0.06
CA LEU A 135 6.58 -9.12 1.04
C LEU A 135 6.79 -10.46 0.33
N ALA A 136 5.97 -10.76 -0.69
CA ALA A 136 6.10 -11.97 -1.49
C ALA A 136 7.48 -12.07 -2.15
N PHE A 137 8.05 -10.97 -2.65
CA PHE A 137 9.41 -10.93 -3.19
C PHE A 137 10.45 -11.32 -2.14
N PHE A 138 10.40 -10.72 -0.95
CA PHE A 138 11.38 -10.99 0.11
C PHE A 138 11.25 -12.40 0.70
N ALA A 139 10.06 -12.99 0.66
CA ALA A 139 9.82 -14.36 1.11
C ALA A 139 10.40 -15.43 0.16
N GLN A 140 10.64 -15.11 -1.12
CA GLN A 140 11.00 -16.11 -2.12
C GLN A 140 12.28 -16.91 -1.79
N ASP A 141 13.30 -16.28 -1.20
CA ASP A 141 14.53 -17.00 -0.82
C ASP A 141 14.25 -18.08 0.24
N GLY A 142 13.26 -17.85 1.09
CA GLY A 142 12.74 -18.82 2.05
C GLY A 142 12.12 -20.07 1.41
N HIS A 143 11.54 -19.89 0.22
CA HIS A 143 10.84 -20.91 -0.57
C HIS A 143 11.68 -21.54 -1.69
N ALA A 144 12.95 -21.17 -1.79
CA ALA A 144 13.88 -21.78 -2.73
C ALA A 144 14.33 -23.17 -2.25
N ASP A 145 14.41 -24.09 -3.20
CA ASP A 145 14.89 -25.47 -3.04
C ASP A 145 15.77 -25.89 -4.25
N GLU A 146 16.22 -27.16 -4.28
CA GLU A 146 17.07 -27.68 -5.36
C GLU A 146 16.38 -27.71 -6.74
N GLY A 147 15.05 -27.79 -6.78
CA GLY A 147 14.26 -27.82 -8.01
C GLY A 147 13.89 -26.43 -8.53
N ASN A 148 13.86 -25.41 -7.67
CA ASN A 148 13.52 -24.04 -8.05
C ASN A 148 14.16 -23.01 -7.11
N ASP A 149 15.14 -22.26 -7.63
CA ASP A 149 15.85 -21.20 -6.89
C ASP A 149 15.07 -19.89 -6.74
N ARG A 150 13.85 -19.84 -7.31
CA ARG A 150 12.92 -18.70 -7.32
C ARG A 150 13.41 -17.44 -8.01
N LYS A 151 14.61 -17.38 -8.62
CA LYS A 151 15.14 -16.13 -9.20
C LYS A 151 14.26 -15.57 -10.31
N ALA A 152 13.86 -16.42 -11.26
CA ALA A 152 12.97 -16.00 -12.35
C ALA A 152 11.59 -15.53 -11.83
N TYR A 153 11.11 -16.13 -10.74
CA TYR A 153 9.84 -15.75 -10.12
C TYR A 153 9.96 -14.41 -9.37
N LYS A 154 11.08 -14.15 -8.70
CA LYS A 154 11.38 -12.85 -8.09
C LYS A 154 11.40 -11.73 -9.13
N GLU A 155 12.01 -11.95 -10.28
CA GLU A 155 11.97 -10.98 -11.37
C GLU A 155 10.55 -10.75 -11.90
N TRP A 156 9.74 -11.81 -11.99
CA TRP A 156 8.34 -11.69 -12.37
C TRP A 156 7.53 -10.87 -11.35
N ILE A 157 7.77 -11.04 -10.05
CA ILE A 157 7.14 -10.21 -9.01
C ILE A 157 7.53 -8.73 -9.18
N LEU A 158 8.81 -8.44 -9.43
CA LEU A 158 9.29 -7.07 -9.64
C LEU A 158 8.68 -6.42 -10.89
N ARG A 159 8.60 -7.16 -12.00
CA ARG A 159 7.90 -6.69 -13.21
C ARG A 159 6.42 -6.43 -12.94
N THR A 160 5.77 -7.32 -12.21
CA THR A 160 4.34 -7.18 -11.85
C THR A 160 4.10 -5.96 -10.96
N LEU A 161 5.01 -5.69 -10.02
CA LEU A 161 4.99 -4.50 -9.16
C LEU A 161 5.07 -3.21 -10.00
N GLU A 162 6.06 -3.14 -10.91
CA GLU A 162 6.27 -2.01 -11.81
C GLU A 162 5.08 -1.79 -12.75
N ASP A 163 4.65 -2.85 -13.45
CA ASP A 163 3.52 -2.81 -14.38
C ASP A 163 2.23 -2.40 -13.68
N THR A 164 2.00 -2.88 -12.45
CA THR A 164 0.79 -2.52 -11.69
C THR A 164 0.71 -1.02 -11.45
N TRP A 165 1.80 -0.39 -10.96
CA TRP A 165 1.82 1.05 -10.72
C TRP A 165 1.73 1.84 -12.02
N ASN A 166 2.54 1.50 -13.04
CA ASN A 166 2.58 2.24 -14.29
C ASN A 166 1.24 2.17 -15.05
N LEU A 167 0.61 0.99 -15.08
CA LEU A 167 -0.71 0.83 -15.68
C LEU A 167 -1.80 1.51 -14.84
N PHE A 168 -1.72 1.46 -13.51
CA PHE A 168 -2.66 2.18 -12.64
C PHE A 168 -2.59 3.68 -12.92
N HIS A 169 -1.38 4.26 -12.92
CA HIS A 169 -1.16 5.67 -13.25
C HIS A 169 -1.79 6.02 -14.60
N LYS A 170 -1.42 5.30 -15.66
CA LYS A 170 -1.93 5.54 -17.02
C LYS A 170 -3.46 5.48 -17.09
N LYS A 171 -4.07 4.46 -16.48
CA LYS A 171 -5.52 4.24 -16.53
C LYS A 171 -6.28 5.26 -15.69
N PHE A 172 -5.77 5.59 -14.49
CA PHE A 172 -6.37 6.59 -13.62
C PHE A 172 -6.35 7.98 -14.27
N THR A 173 -5.23 8.38 -14.88
CA THR A 173 -5.17 9.67 -15.59
C THR A 173 -6.03 9.66 -16.87
N ALA A 174 -6.15 8.53 -17.55
CA ALA A 174 -7.05 8.41 -18.71
C ALA A 174 -8.52 8.57 -18.33
N LEU A 175 -8.96 8.00 -17.18
CA LEU A 175 -10.29 8.24 -16.64
C LEU A 175 -10.50 9.72 -16.29
N TRP A 176 -9.47 10.39 -15.78
CA TRP A 176 -9.53 11.83 -15.54
C TRP A 176 -9.70 12.62 -16.84
N ASP A 177 -8.96 12.27 -17.89
CA ASP A 177 -9.12 12.91 -19.21
C ASP A 177 -10.52 12.69 -19.79
N GLU A 178 -11.03 11.46 -19.70
CA GLU A 178 -12.37 11.07 -20.17
C GLU A 178 -13.48 11.85 -19.46
N HIS A 179 -13.34 12.08 -18.15
CA HIS A 179 -14.35 12.72 -17.30
C HIS A 179 -14.02 14.17 -16.93
N LYS A 180 -13.11 14.82 -17.65
CA LYS A 180 -12.68 16.21 -17.36
C LYS A 180 -13.81 17.24 -17.36
N ASP A 181 -14.87 16.99 -18.14
CA ASP A 181 -16.07 17.84 -18.24
C ASP A 181 -17.26 17.27 -17.46
N GLY A 182 -17.01 16.30 -16.56
CA GLY A 182 -18.02 15.63 -15.74
C GLY A 182 -18.39 16.38 -14.45
N SER A 183 -19.03 15.67 -13.53
CA SER A 183 -19.54 16.20 -12.25
C SER A 183 -18.49 16.37 -11.14
N GLY A 184 -17.21 16.08 -11.41
CA GLY A 184 -16.14 16.18 -10.42
C GLY A 184 -15.87 17.61 -9.97
N GLU A 185 -15.88 17.85 -8.66
CA GLU A 185 -15.73 19.19 -8.07
C GLU A 185 -14.34 19.48 -7.51
N ALA A 186 -13.40 18.53 -7.53
CA ALA A 186 -12.04 18.75 -7.07
C ALA A 186 -11.24 19.75 -7.94
N TYR A 187 -11.44 19.67 -9.27
CA TYR A 187 -10.69 20.47 -10.24
C TYR A 187 -11.63 21.07 -11.30
N LEU A 188 -12.31 22.16 -10.94
CA LEU A 188 -13.33 22.79 -11.81
C LEU A 188 -12.74 23.26 -13.16
N PRO A 189 -13.33 22.86 -14.31
CA PRO A 189 -12.82 23.23 -15.64
C PRO A 189 -12.65 24.73 -15.87
N ALA A 190 -13.49 25.57 -15.25
CA ALA A 190 -13.38 27.03 -15.35
C ALA A 190 -12.06 27.58 -14.75
N ILE A 191 -11.48 26.88 -13.78
CA ILE A 191 -10.21 27.23 -13.12
C ILE A 191 -9.05 26.51 -13.83
N TYR A 192 -9.19 25.20 -14.03
CA TYR A 192 -8.18 24.34 -14.68
C TYR A 192 -8.43 24.28 -16.19
N ASN A 193 -8.40 25.46 -16.81
CA ASN A 193 -8.99 25.75 -18.12
C ASN A 193 -8.03 25.62 -19.33
N ASN A 194 -6.80 25.17 -19.11
CA ASN A 194 -5.81 24.98 -20.18
C ASN A 194 -4.99 23.70 -19.95
N SER A 195 -4.46 23.16 -21.05
CA SER A 195 -3.77 21.85 -21.04
C SER A 195 -2.51 21.80 -20.19
N GLU A 196 -1.75 22.91 -20.10
CA GLU A 196 -0.54 22.99 -19.30
C GLU A 196 -0.87 22.88 -17.81
N LEU A 197 -1.82 23.68 -17.32
CA LEU A 197 -2.26 23.63 -15.93
C LEU A 197 -2.88 22.28 -15.57
N GLN A 198 -3.70 21.71 -16.48
CA GLN A 198 -4.28 20.37 -16.29
C GLN A 198 -3.20 19.29 -16.17
N LEU A 199 -2.12 19.38 -16.92
CA LEU A 199 -1.00 18.45 -16.83
C LEU A 199 -0.26 18.59 -15.50
N LEU A 200 0.04 19.82 -15.07
CA LEU A 200 0.75 20.10 -13.82
C LEU A 200 0.00 19.55 -12.59
N VAL A 201 -1.33 19.74 -12.53
CA VAL A 201 -2.12 19.24 -11.38
C VAL A 201 -2.21 17.72 -11.36
N LYS A 202 -2.34 17.07 -12.52
CA LYS A 202 -2.33 15.60 -12.61
C LYS A 202 -0.99 15.03 -12.17
N GLN A 203 0.12 15.63 -12.63
CA GLN A 203 1.47 15.22 -12.24
C GLN A 203 1.68 15.37 -10.73
N LYS A 204 1.28 16.50 -10.14
CA LYS A 204 1.37 16.70 -8.68
C LYS A 204 0.52 15.69 -7.92
N PHE A 205 -0.73 15.50 -8.34
CA PHE A 205 -1.65 14.55 -7.71
C PHE A 205 -1.10 13.13 -7.75
N MET A 206 -0.63 12.66 -8.91
CA MET A 206 -0.12 11.29 -9.05
C MET A 206 1.21 11.09 -8.31
N LYS A 207 2.05 12.11 -8.21
CA LYS A 207 3.27 12.07 -7.38
C LYS A 207 2.94 11.95 -5.90
N ASP A 208 1.98 12.73 -5.40
CA ASP A 208 1.56 12.63 -4.01
C ASP A 208 0.91 11.27 -3.72
N LEU A 209 0.04 10.80 -4.62
CA LEU A 209 -0.58 9.48 -4.51
C LEU A 209 0.46 8.35 -4.52
N PHE A 210 1.53 8.49 -5.33
CA PHE A 210 2.64 7.55 -5.32
C PHE A 210 3.30 7.48 -3.94
N HIS A 211 3.64 8.64 -3.38
CA HIS A 211 4.28 8.72 -2.07
C HIS A 211 3.38 8.23 -0.94
N ASP A 212 2.08 8.53 -0.98
CA ASP A 212 1.10 7.98 -0.05
C ASP A 212 1.05 6.45 -0.15
N SER A 213 1.03 5.91 -1.37
CA SER A 213 1.00 4.46 -1.63
C SER A 213 2.25 3.75 -1.09
N LEU A 214 3.44 4.32 -1.31
CA LEU A 214 4.68 3.76 -0.76
C LEU A 214 4.68 3.79 0.77
N GLY A 215 4.15 4.86 1.38
CA GLY A 215 4.08 5.01 2.83
C GLY A 215 3.16 3.98 3.47
N PHE A 216 1.92 3.88 2.99
CA PHE A 216 0.96 2.89 3.50
C PHE A 216 1.42 1.46 3.20
N GLY A 217 2.04 1.22 2.04
CA GLY A 217 2.64 -0.07 1.73
C GLY A 217 3.74 -0.45 2.72
N ALA A 218 4.65 0.46 3.03
CA ALA A 218 5.69 0.24 4.03
C ALA A 218 5.11 -0.01 5.44
N ALA A 219 4.10 0.75 5.86
CA ALA A 219 3.43 0.53 7.14
C ALA A 219 2.74 -0.85 7.22
N LYS A 220 2.08 -1.28 6.12
CA LYS A 220 1.50 -2.63 6.00
C LYS A 220 2.60 -3.70 6.02
N MET A 221 3.75 -3.48 5.41
CA MET A 221 4.88 -4.42 5.50
C MET A 221 5.38 -4.58 6.94
N ILE A 222 5.65 -3.47 7.64
CA ILE A 222 6.14 -3.46 9.02
C ILE A 222 5.17 -4.23 9.94
N ARG A 223 3.88 -3.91 9.87
CA ARG A 223 2.87 -4.55 10.75
C ARG A 223 2.69 -6.04 10.50
N ARG A 224 3.02 -6.55 9.30
CA ARG A 224 2.94 -7.98 8.98
C ARG A 224 4.13 -8.78 9.55
N ILE A 225 5.21 -8.11 9.96
CA ILE A 225 6.44 -8.75 10.46
C ILE A 225 6.52 -8.71 11.99
N VAL A 226 6.07 -7.61 12.61
CA VAL A 226 6.19 -7.41 14.07
C VAL A 226 4.85 -7.18 14.78
N GLY A 227 3.73 -7.29 14.05
CA GLY A 227 2.38 -7.09 14.58
C GLY A 227 1.67 -8.41 14.90
N VAL A 228 0.35 -8.33 15.09
CA VAL A 228 -0.50 -9.46 15.49
C VAL A 228 -0.92 -10.39 14.34
N ALA A 229 -0.93 -9.90 13.11
CA ALA A 229 -1.46 -10.66 11.97
C ALA A 229 -0.41 -10.75 10.87
N HIS A 230 0.25 -11.90 10.79
CA HIS A 230 1.33 -12.20 9.85
C HIS A 230 0.82 -12.59 8.47
N VAL A 231 1.74 -12.91 7.55
CA VAL A 231 1.41 -13.39 6.19
C VAL A 231 1.97 -14.79 5.96
N ALA A 232 1.20 -15.60 5.21
CA ALA A 232 1.59 -16.97 4.87
C ALA A 232 2.91 -17.03 4.10
N ASP A 233 3.28 -15.99 3.35
CA ASP A 233 4.54 -15.88 2.64
C ASP A 233 5.75 -16.17 3.55
N PHE A 234 5.74 -15.66 4.78
CA PHE A 234 6.78 -15.96 5.76
C PHE A 234 6.42 -17.15 6.66
N GLU A 235 5.18 -17.21 7.15
CA GLU A 235 4.79 -18.23 8.14
C GLU A 235 4.87 -19.66 7.61
N SER A 236 4.81 -19.86 6.29
CA SER A 236 5.03 -21.16 5.66
C SER A 236 6.50 -21.58 5.51
N ILE A 237 7.46 -20.70 5.80
CA ILE A 237 8.88 -21.03 5.86
C ILE A 237 9.14 -21.70 7.23
N THR A 238 9.33 -23.01 7.23
CA THR A 238 9.42 -23.83 8.46
C THR A 238 10.67 -23.57 9.28
N ASP A 239 11.80 -23.27 8.64
CA ASP A 239 13.04 -22.91 9.33
C ASP A 239 12.95 -21.46 9.84
N ALA A 240 12.83 -21.30 11.15
CA ALA A 240 12.72 -20.00 11.81
C ALA A 240 13.92 -19.08 11.55
N SER A 241 15.13 -19.61 11.44
CA SER A 241 16.32 -18.80 11.13
C SER A 241 16.28 -18.30 9.69
N LYS A 242 15.93 -19.17 8.74
CA LYS A 242 15.75 -18.81 7.31
C LYS A 242 14.62 -17.79 7.14
N ARG A 243 13.50 -17.99 7.84
CA ARG A 243 12.36 -17.07 7.86
C ARG A 243 12.77 -15.69 8.37
N ALA A 244 13.45 -15.62 9.51
CA ALA A 244 13.91 -14.36 10.09
C ALA A 244 14.87 -13.57 9.19
N VAL A 245 15.70 -14.25 8.39
CA VAL A 245 16.56 -13.58 7.38
C VAL A 245 15.71 -12.88 6.32
N CYS A 246 14.66 -13.54 5.83
CA CYS A 246 13.75 -12.97 4.84
C CYS A 246 12.94 -11.80 5.42
N GLU A 247 12.38 -12.01 6.62
CA GLU A 247 11.61 -10.99 7.36
C GLU A 247 12.47 -9.75 7.67
N ARG A 248 13.71 -9.91 8.13
CA ARG A 248 14.62 -8.79 8.41
C ARG A 248 14.86 -7.94 7.17
N ARG A 249 15.15 -8.57 6.02
CA ARG A 249 15.36 -7.86 4.76
C ARG A 249 14.12 -7.07 4.33
N ALA A 250 12.94 -7.67 4.47
CA ALA A 250 11.67 -6.99 4.20
C ALA A 250 11.44 -5.81 5.16
N LEU A 251 11.73 -6.00 6.45
CA LEU A 251 11.55 -4.97 7.47
C LEU A 251 12.51 -3.80 7.30
N ASP A 252 13.78 -4.07 6.97
CA ASP A 252 14.78 -3.05 6.69
C ASP A 252 14.41 -2.22 5.47
N PHE A 253 13.98 -2.87 4.39
CA PHE A 253 13.47 -2.17 3.22
C PHE A 253 12.22 -1.35 3.55
N ALA A 254 11.26 -1.89 4.30
CA ALA A 254 10.05 -1.17 4.70
C ALA A 254 10.37 0.06 5.56
N LYS A 255 11.32 -0.01 6.50
CA LYS A 255 11.76 1.15 7.28
C LYS A 255 12.38 2.24 6.40
N VAL A 256 13.20 1.87 5.42
CA VAL A 256 13.76 2.83 4.46
C VAL A 256 12.65 3.43 3.60
N LEU A 257 11.77 2.60 3.05
CA LEU A 257 10.67 3.05 2.20
C LEU A 257 9.75 4.01 2.96
N LEU A 258 9.38 3.71 4.20
CA LEU A 258 8.54 4.59 5.00
C LEU A 258 9.21 5.96 5.19
N LYS A 259 10.49 5.99 5.57
CA LYS A 259 11.20 7.25 5.86
C LYS A 259 11.59 8.05 4.61
N GLU A 260 11.82 7.36 3.49
CA GLU A 260 12.44 7.96 2.30
C GLU A 260 11.54 7.98 1.07
N ARG A 261 10.27 7.53 1.16
CA ARG A 261 9.32 7.45 0.03
C ARG A 261 9.29 8.68 -0.87
N ARG A 262 9.42 9.88 -0.30
CA ARG A 262 9.35 11.15 -1.02
C ARG A 262 10.54 11.40 -1.97
N LYS A 263 11.65 10.67 -1.80
CA LYS A 263 12.83 10.73 -2.68
C LYS A 263 12.57 10.00 -4.00
N PHE A 264 11.73 8.98 -4.01
CA PHE A 264 11.42 8.21 -5.22
C PHE A 264 10.56 9.02 -6.19
N GLN A 265 10.96 9.09 -7.45
CA GLN A 265 10.23 9.75 -8.53
C GLN A 265 9.47 8.75 -9.42
N ALA A 266 9.86 7.47 -9.40
CA ALA A 266 9.23 6.42 -10.19
C ALA A 266 9.30 5.05 -9.50
N ILE A 267 8.40 4.14 -9.86
CA ILE A 267 8.38 2.76 -9.31
C ILE A 267 9.63 1.96 -9.69
N THR A 268 10.27 2.27 -10.82
CA THR A 268 11.55 1.67 -11.22
C THR A 268 12.65 1.93 -10.21
N GLU A 269 12.69 3.12 -9.60
CA GLU A 269 13.66 3.44 -8.54
C GLU A 269 13.40 2.62 -7.27
N VAL A 270 12.13 2.31 -6.97
CA VAL A 270 11.75 1.42 -5.87
C VAL A 270 12.19 -0.02 -6.17
N VAL A 271 11.95 -0.51 -7.38
CA VAL A 271 12.42 -1.84 -7.84
C VAL A 271 13.95 -1.94 -7.73
N LEU A 272 14.69 -0.93 -8.17
CA LEU A 272 16.15 -0.88 -8.03
C LEU A 272 16.59 -0.86 -6.56
N ALA A 273 15.87 -0.16 -5.68
CA ALA A 273 16.15 -0.16 -4.25
C ALA A 273 15.91 -1.54 -3.60
N ILE A 274 14.85 -2.25 -4.00
CA ILE A 274 14.58 -3.64 -3.58
C ILE A 274 15.75 -4.55 -3.99
N GLN A 275 16.19 -4.45 -5.24
CA GLN A 275 17.31 -5.26 -5.76
C GLN A 275 18.63 -4.97 -5.03
N LYS A 276 18.93 -3.71 -4.71
CA LYS A 276 20.14 -3.31 -3.98
C LYS A 276 20.21 -3.86 -2.56
N LEU A 277 19.07 -3.96 -1.87
CA LEU A 277 18.97 -4.54 -0.52
C LEU A 277 18.96 -6.06 -0.51
N HIS A 278 18.75 -6.69 -1.67
CA HIS A 278 18.79 -8.13 -1.85
C HIS A 278 20.15 -8.67 -2.30
N ALA A 279 20.91 -7.89 -3.08
CA ALA A 279 22.28 -8.22 -3.50
C ALA A 279 23.23 -8.39 -2.31
#